data_AF-A0A7X7F476-F1
#
_entry.id   AF-A0A7X7F476-F1
#
_cell.length_a   1.000
_cell.length_b   1.000
_cell.length_c   1.000
_cell.angle_alpha   90.00
_cell.angle_beta   90.00
_cell.angle_gamma   90.00
#
_symmetry.space_group_name_H-M   'P 1'
#
loop_
_entity.id
_entity.type
_entity.pdbx_description
1 polymer ?
#
loop_
_entity_poly.entity_id
_entity_poly.type
_entity_poly.pdbx_seq_one_letter_code
_entity_poly.pdbx_strand_id
1 'polypeptide(L)'
;MAAALCLFGPLGATSAADGDGDGDGDGWYTAKKNQRVTLTLVGLTANRPGRYHVAIEGVRFPHSEAELLGVVAAQPETTHRLDHAVARRAVGTWMKQRPDRRLAWQTKLTLTRTGGPSADEAIAWSNRAEDRSVTVALSADEHVRLDFCVTVELFADPDPKNRHGDADRDGILDGEEAFYARVGLGLGDPGRPDLILVAGHTHDDWRMTELTKTLLRTRFHQRGIHLHLATNDEESLELCKPGLMTLDGAALPVDHALSLKEARRIRDATFARSLASHGHLVVLSSRVSPNSATGWGWAELPGAVLVVRSHLPMLGPDFHQYQAKTILHELGHNLGLCHPEESDEKCISGAIPASERDAGKTVMGTPRADRGDPMAVLKNAWARPLDFSPTQWKNVRLDWVREENRPRRGRR
;
A
#
# COMPACT_ATOMS: atom_id res chain seq x y z
N MET A 1 -24.29 15.96 -70.86
CA MET A 1 -23.79 14.69 -70.29
C MET A 1 -23.41 14.96 -68.85
N ALA A 2 -24.29 14.56 -67.93
CA ALA A 2 -24.18 14.79 -66.50
C ALA A 2 -24.01 13.44 -65.79
N ALA A 3 -23.28 13.48 -64.69
CA ALA A 3 -22.85 12.39 -63.85
C ALA A 3 -24.01 11.56 -63.26
N ALA A 4 -23.76 10.27 -63.07
CA ALA A 4 -24.58 9.39 -62.24
C ALA A 4 -23.70 8.73 -61.16
N LEU A 5 -24.19 8.84 -59.93
CA LEU A 5 -23.66 8.26 -58.71
C LEU A 5 -23.34 6.76 -58.87
N CYS A 6 -22.15 6.34 -58.44
CA CYS A 6 -21.88 4.95 -58.08
C CYS A 6 -22.13 4.77 -56.58
N LEU A 7 -23.34 4.35 -56.23
CA LEU A 7 -23.67 3.77 -54.92
C LEU A 7 -23.13 2.33 -54.90
N PHE A 8 -21.99 2.13 -54.24
CA PHE A 8 -21.55 0.80 -53.82
C PHE A 8 -22.31 0.38 -52.56
N GLY A 9 -23.10 -0.67 -52.66
CA GLY A 9 -23.00 -1.80 -51.72
C GLY A 9 -22.42 -3.00 -52.50
N PRO A 10 -22.19 -4.18 -51.90
CA PRO A 10 -22.17 -4.55 -50.47
C PRO A 10 -20.84 -5.25 -50.09
N LEU A 11 -20.65 -5.59 -48.82
CA LEU A 11 -20.02 -6.86 -48.41
C LEU A 11 -20.45 -7.19 -46.98
N GLY A 12 -21.17 -8.30 -46.84
CA GLY A 12 -21.67 -8.79 -45.58
C GLY A 12 -20.56 -9.32 -44.68
N ALA A 13 -20.78 -9.09 -43.39
CA ALA A 13 -20.64 -10.02 -42.28
C ALA A 13 -19.56 -11.11 -42.37
N THR A 14 -18.59 -10.98 -41.45
CA THR A 14 -18.14 -11.97 -40.44
C THR A 14 -16.63 -11.90 -40.26
N SER A 15 -16.13 -10.81 -39.66
CA SER A 15 -15.01 -11.02 -38.75
C SER A 15 -15.62 -11.62 -37.50
N ALA A 16 -15.38 -12.92 -37.28
CA ALA A 16 -15.55 -13.49 -35.96
C ALA A 16 -14.92 -12.51 -34.97
N ALA A 17 -15.74 -12.04 -34.01
CA ALA A 17 -15.20 -11.41 -32.83
C ALA A 17 -14.25 -12.44 -32.23
N ASP A 18 -12.95 -12.23 -32.37
CA ASP A 18 -11.98 -12.97 -31.58
C ASP A 18 -12.43 -12.82 -30.13
N GLY A 19 -12.78 -13.91 -29.46
CA GLY A 19 -13.09 -13.96 -28.03
C GLY A 19 -11.91 -13.58 -27.13
N ASP A 20 -10.90 -12.94 -27.72
CA ASP A 20 -9.66 -12.41 -27.17
C ASP A 20 -9.72 -10.87 -27.02
N GLY A 21 -10.91 -10.28 -27.12
CA GLY A 21 -11.20 -8.86 -26.99
C GLY A 21 -11.10 -8.33 -25.56
N ASP A 22 -11.35 -7.04 -25.44
CA ASP A 22 -11.67 -6.33 -24.19
C ASP A 22 -13.19 -6.18 -24.19
N GLY A 23 -13.87 -7.00 -23.38
CA GLY A 23 -15.31 -7.26 -23.50
C GLY A 23 -16.18 -6.05 -23.14
N ASP A 24 -15.69 -5.20 -22.26
CA ASP A 24 -16.40 -4.05 -21.69
C ASP A 24 -15.62 -2.72 -21.78
N GLY A 25 -14.42 -2.75 -22.38
CA GLY A 25 -13.59 -1.58 -22.65
C GLY A 25 -12.81 -1.08 -21.44
N ASP A 26 -12.47 -1.95 -20.50
CA ASP A 26 -11.76 -1.63 -19.27
C ASP A 26 -10.23 -1.63 -19.43
N GLY A 27 -9.72 -2.44 -20.35
CA GLY A 27 -8.29 -2.61 -20.63
C GLY A 27 -7.73 -3.99 -20.31
N TRP A 28 -8.55 -4.96 -19.90
CA TRP A 28 -8.19 -6.36 -19.69
C TRP A 28 -8.70 -7.27 -20.81
N TYR A 29 -7.93 -8.32 -21.13
CA TYR A 29 -8.33 -9.33 -22.09
C TYR A 29 -9.34 -10.28 -21.47
N THR A 30 -10.48 -10.50 -22.13
CA THR A 30 -11.46 -11.52 -21.70
C THR A 30 -10.87 -12.93 -21.70
N ALA A 31 -9.95 -13.23 -22.62
CA ALA A 31 -9.18 -14.47 -22.63
C ALA A 31 -7.99 -14.42 -21.67
N LYS A 32 -7.44 -15.59 -21.29
CA LYS A 32 -6.22 -15.70 -20.45
C LYS A 32 -4.96 -15.23 -21.19
N LYS A 33 -4.83 -13.93 -21.36
CA LYS A 33 -3.72 -13.27 -22.09
C LYS A 33 -3.14 -12.09 -21.33
N ASN A 34 -3.82 -11.59 -20.29
CA ASN A 34 -3.22 -10.61 -19.39
C ASN A 34 -2.07 -11.29 -18.65
N GLN A 35 -1.01 -10.56 -18.34
CA GLN A 35 0.16 -11.11 -17.66
C GLN A 35 0.24 -10.54 -16.26
N ARG A 36 0.39 -11.41 -15.28
CA ARG A 36 0.86 -11.09 -13.94
C ARG A 36 2.31 -11.51 -13.85
N VAL A 37 3.19 -10.55 -13.66
CA VAL A 37 4.63 -10.77 -13.56
C VAL A 37 5.04 -10.63 -12.10
N THR A 38 5.62 -11.67 -11.53
CA THR A 38 6.04 -11.70 -10.13
C THR A 38 7.55 -11.83 -10.05
N LEU A 39 8.19 -10.92 -9.32
CA LEU A 39 9.58 -11.03 -8.91
C LEU A 39 9.62 -11.73 -7.54
N THR A 40 10.35 -12.84 -7.46
CA THR A 40 10.52 -13.64 -6.25
C THR A 40 11.97 -13.59 -5.80
N LEU A 41 12.22 -13.21 -4.55
CA LEU A 41 13.52 -13.39 -3.89
C LEU A 41 13.66 -14.86 -3.50
N VAL A 42 14.50 -15.58 -4.23
CA VAL A 42 14.73 -17.02 -4.07
C VAL A 42 15.72 -17.28 -2.94
N GLY A 43 16.79 -16.48 -2.86
CA GLY A 43 17.77 -16.68 -1.82
C GLY A 43 18.78 -15.56 -1.62
N LEU A 44 19.55 -15.72 -0.55
CA LEU A 44 20.60 -14.82 -0.13
C LEU A 44 21.88 -15.62 0.13
N THR A 45 22.99 -15.22 -0.48
CA THR A 45 24.32 -15.79 -0.24
C THR A 45 25.27 -14.67 0.18
N ALA A 46 25.79 -14.75 1.40
CA ALA A 46 26.75 -13.77 1.92
C ALA A 46 28.16 -14.36 1.90
N ASN A 47 29.16 -13.57 1.51
CA ASN A 47 30.56 -13.99 1.58
C ASN A 47 31.12 -13.98 3.01
N ARG A 48 30.41 -13.34 3.94
CA ARG A 48 30.75 -13.27 5.36
C ARG A 48 29.62 -13.77 6.24
N PRO A 49 29.92 -14.39 7.39
CA PRO A 49 28.90 -14.64 8.40
C PRO A 49 28.35 -13.32 8.92
N GLY A 50 27.04 -13.28 9.17
CA GLY A 50 26.41 -12.08 9.67
C GLY A 50 24.90 -12.18 9.78
N ARG A 51 24.31 -11.08 10.27
CA ARG A 51 22.88 -10.87 10.34
C ARG A 51 22.54 -9.76 9.36
N TYR A 52 21.69 -10.07 8.38
CA TYR A 52 21.36 -9.20 7.27
C TYR A 52 19.87 -8.91 7.24
N HIS A 53 19.53 -7.64 7.01
CA HIS A 53 18.19 -7.18 6.71
C HIS A 53 18.12 -6.86 5.22
N VAL A 54 17.14 -7.44 4.53
CA VAL A 54 16.85 -7.11 3.14
C VAL A 54 15.55 -6.32 3.12
N ALA A 55 15.54 -5.15 2.50
CA ALA A 55 14.32 -4.40 2.21
C ALA A 55 14.17 -4.24 0.69
N ILE A 56 12.99 -4.54 0.15
CA ILE A 56 12.68 -4.50 -1.28
C ILE A 56 11.36 -3.73 -1.44
N GLU A 57 11.37 -2.66 -2.24
CA GLU A 57 10.24 -1.69 -2.31
C GLU A 57 9.80 -1.21 -0.90
N GLY A 58 10.76 -1.09 0.03
CA GLY A 58 10.49 -0.71 1.41
C GLY A 58 9.81 -1.80 2.27
N VAL A 59 9.67 -3.03 1.78
CA VAL A 59 9.19 -4.20 2.56
C VAL A 59 10.38 -5.03 3.04
N ARG A 60 10.42 -5.43 4.31
CA ARG A 60 11.52 -6.25 4.86
C ARG A 60 11.32 -7.75 4.65
N PHE A 61 12.40 -8.44 4.32
CA PHE A 61 12.45 -9.89 4.11
C PHE A 61 13.67 -10.53 4.83
N PRO A 62 13.56 -11.81 5.25
CA PRO A 62 12.34 -12.60 5.37
C PRO A 62 11.51 -12.08 6.54
N HIS A 63 10.20 -12.18 6.46
CA HIS A 63 9.32 -11.74 7.55
C HIS A 63 8.49 -12.92 8.07
N SER A 64 8.20 -12.94 9.36
CA SER A 64 7.25 -13.89 9.97
C SER A 64 6.12 -13.11 10.63
N GLU A 65 5.00 -13.76 10.96
CA GLU A 65 3.89 -13.09 11.66
C GLU A 65 4.34 -12.38 12.95
N ALA A 66 5.37 -12.93 13.62
CA ALA A 66 5.92 -12.41 14.87
C ALA A 66 7.05 -11.36 14.67
N GLU A 67 7.79 -11.38 13.57
CA GLU A 67 8.96 -10.52 13.35
C GLU A 67 8.84 -9.70 12.05
N LEU A 68 8.49 -8.43 12.21
CA LEU A 68 8.40 -7.44 11.12
C LEU A 68 9.76 -7.00 10.56
N LEU A 69 10.83 -7.10 11.36
CA LEU A 69 12.13 -6.53 10.97
C LEU A 69 13.02 -7.48 10.18
N GLY A 70 12.68 -8.78 10.18
CA GLY A 70 13.26 -9.81 9.30
C GLY A 70 14.79 -9.89 9.26
N VAL A 71 15.38 -10.97 9.77
CA VAL A 71 16.83 -11.13 9.75
C VAL A 71 17.23 -12.48 9.15
N VAL A 72 18.09 -12.43 8.14
CA VAL A 72 18.81 -13.62 7.66
C VAL A 72 20.11 -13.74 8.45
N ALA A 73 20.20 -14.79 9.26
CA ALA A 73 21.46 -15.18 9.90
C ALA A 73 22.28 -16.01 8.90
N ALA A 74 23.12 -15.34 8.10
CA ALA A 74 23.87 -15.98 7.04
C ALA A 74 25.19 -16.58 7.55
N GLN A 75 25.51 -17.76 7.04
CA GLN A 75 26.84 -18.37 7.08
C GLN A 75 27.55 -18.12 5.75
N PRO A 76 28.90 -17.98 5.76
CA PRO A 76 29.64 -17.65 4.56
C PRO A 76 29.45 -18.71 3.47
N GLU A 77 29.24 -18.24 2.24
CA GLU A 77 29.07 -19.05 1.03
C GLU A 77 27.95 -20.10 1.10
N THR A 78 27.02 -19.91 2.04
CA THR A 78 25.80 -20.73 2.14
C THR A 78 24.63 -19.92 1.62
N THR A 79 23.91 -20.47 0.64
CA THR A 79 22.67 -19.87 0.14
C THR A 79 21.51 -20.17 1.08
N HIS A 80 20.91 -19.11 1.63
CA HIS A 80 19.69 -19.16 2.43
C HIS A 80 18.50 -19.04 1.49
N ARG A 81 17.67 -20.08 1.42
CA ARG A 81 16.46 -20.07 0.60
C ARG A 81 15.34 -19.32 1.31
N LEU A 82 14.70 -18.41 0.57
CA LEU A 82 13.72 -17.46 1.10
C LEU A 82 12.34 -17.60 0.43
N ASP A 83 12.32 -17.74 -0.90
CA ASP A 83 11.10 -17.91 -1.72
C ASP A 83 9.96 -16.91 -1.41
N HIS A 84 10.28 -15.62 -1.36
CA HIS A 84 9.29 -14.57 -1.12
C HIS A 84 8.96 -13.80 -2.40
N ALA A 85 7.67 -13.63 -2.70
CA ALA A 85 7.22 -12.71 -3.75
C ALA A 85 7.43 -11.26 -3.27
N VAL A 86 8.28 -10.50 -3.94
CA VAL A 86 8.74 -9.18 -3.44
C VAL A 86 8.17 -8.02 -4.24
N ALA A 87 7.85 -8.24 -5.51
CA ALA A 87 7.20 -7.27 -6.38
C ALA A 87 6.31 -7.98 -7.38
N ARG A 88 5.25 -7.30 -7.80
CA ARG A 88 4.30 -7.82 -8.79
C ARG A 88 3.80 -6.70 -9.68
N ARG A 89 3.61 -6.98 -10.97
CA ARG A 89 3.11 -6.05 -11.99
C ARG A 89 2.10 -6.75 -12.89
N ALA A 90 1.03 -6.04 -13.28
CA ALA A 90 0.02 -6.52 -14.22
C ALA A 90 0.20 -5.88 -15.61
N VAL A 91 -0.20 -6.61 -16.66
CA VAL A 91 -0.06 -6.21 -18.07
C VAL A 91 -1.30 -6.65 -18.85
N GLY A 92 -1.91 -5.74 -19.62
CA GLY A 92 -3.24 -5.92 -20.22
C GLY A 92 -3.33 -5.60 -21.73
N THR A 93 -4.53 -5.20 -22.18
CA THR A 93 -4.88 -5.08 -23.61
C THR A 93 -4.09 -4.05 -24.39
N TRP A 94 -3.56 -3.05 -23.68
CA TRP A 94 -2.71 -2.02 -24.22
C TRP A 94 -1.43 -2.56 -24.89
N MET A 95 -1.05 -3.82 -24.65
CA MET A 95 0.01 -4.50 -25.39
C MET A 95 -0.34 -4.85 -26.84
N LYS A 96 -1.63 -4.96 -27.22
CA LYS A 96 -2.05 -5.26 -28.61
C LYS A 96 -1.50 -4.26 -29.62
N GLN A 97 -1.32 -3.01 -29.20
CA GLN A 97 -0.78 -1.96 -30.07
C GLN A 97 0.71 -2.14 -30.36
N ARG A 98 1.44 -2.90 -29.51
CA ARG A 98 2.89 -3.16 -29.61
C ARG A 98 3.24 -4.53 -28.99
N PRO A 99 2.83 -5.65 -29.61
CA PRO A 99 2.90 -6.99 -28.99
C PRO A 99 4.32 -7.47 -28.66
N ASP A 100 5.35 -6.99 -29.39
CA ASP A 100 6.75 -7.34 -29.13
C ASP A 100 7.42 -6.49 -28.03
N ARG A 101 6.66 -5.65 -27.33
CA ARG A 101 7.22 -4.73 -26.33
C ARG A 101 7.68 -5.50 -25.09
N ARG A 102 8.99 -5.49 -24.84
CA ARG A 102 9.54 -5.81 -23.53
C ARG A 102 9.24 -4.67 -22.56
N LEU A 103 8.54 -4.98 -21.49
CA LEU A 103 8.34 -4.07 -20.38
C LEU A 103 9.38 -4.41 -19.32
N ALA A 104 10.11 -3.40 -18.88
CA ALA A 104 11.14 -3.57 -17.87
C ALA A 104 10.85 -2.62 -16.70
N TRP A 105 11.15 -3.11 -15.50
CA TRP A 105 11.00 -2.39 -14.26
C TRP A 105 12.32 -2.44 -13.50
N GLN A 106 12.52 -1.43 -12.66
CA GLN A 106 13.58 -1.43 -11.65
C GLN A 106 12.93 -1.44 -10.29
N THR A 107 13.38 -2.34 -9.43
CA THR A 107 12.91 -2.46 -8.05
C THR A 107 14.08 -2.12 -7.14
N LYS A 108 13.88 -1.15 -6.24
CA LYS A 108 14.87 -0.73 -5.26
C LYS A 108 15.07 -1.81 -4.20
N LEU A 109 16.32 -2.03 -3.84
CA LEU A 109 16.80 -2.95 -2.81
C LEU A 109 17.63 -2.15 -1.81
N THR A 110 17.45 -2.43 -0.52
CA THR A 110 18.33 -1.93 0.55
C THR A 110 18.77 -3.15 1.36
N LEU A 111 20.08 -3.30 1.52
CA LEU A 111 20.68 -4.33 2.35
C LEU A 111 21.38 -3.68 3.52
N THR A 112 21.09 -4.12 4.73
CA THR A 112 21.71 -3.61 5.95
C THR A 112 22.27 -4.75 6.79
N ARG A 113 23.54 -4.65 7.20
CA ARG A 113 24.11 -5.54 8.22
C ARG A 113 23.68 -5.05 9.60
N THR A 114 23.21 -5.95 10.48
CA THR A 114 22.83 -5.58 11.85
C THR A 114 24.02 -4.95 12.58
N GLY A 115 23.85 -3.70 13.05
CA GLY A 115 24.91 -2.93 13.71
C GLY A 115 26.07 -2.51 12.80
N GLY A 116 25.89 -2.60 11.48
CA GLY A 116 26.94 -2.37 10.49
C GLY A 116 26.48 -1.51 9.31
N PRO A 117 27.18 -1.59 8.17
CA PRO A 117 26.90 -0.77 6.99
C PRO A 117 25.55 -1.12 6.33
N SER A 118 25.06 -0.17 5.54
CA SER A 118 23.90 -0.33 4.66
C SER A 118 24.28 0.10 3.25
N ALA A 119 23.71 -0.59 2.25
CA ALA A 119 23.88 -0.25 0.84
C ALA A 119 22.53 -0.35 0.10
N ASP A 120 22.35 0.53 -0.87
CA ASP A 120 21.20 0.55 -1.77
C ASP A 120 21.63 0.03 -3.14
N GLU A 121 20.80 -0.79 -3.75
CA GLU A 121 20.96 -1.34 -5.10
C GLU A 121 19.60 -1.37 -5.83
N ALA A 122 19.62 -1.73 -7.11
CA ALA A 122 18.38 -1.95 -7.86
C ALA A 122 18.47 -3.23 -8.69
N ILE A 123 17.35 -3.98 -8.75
CA ILE A 123 17.20 -5.10 -9.67
C ILE A 123 16.36 -4.68 -10.87
N ALA A 124 16.92 -4.86 -12.07
CA ALA A 124 16.19 -4.75 -13.32
C ALA A 124 15.57 -6.09 -13.70
N TRP A 125 14.28 -6.09 -14.02
CA TRP A 125 13.53 -7.27 -14.41
C TRP A 125 12.47 -6.90 -15.46
N SER A 126 11.84 -7.89 -16.09
CA SER A 126 10.92 -7.64 -17.19
C SER A 126 9.75 -8.61 -17.22
N ASN A 127 8.79 -8.39 -18.12
CA ASN A 127 7.65 -9.29 -18.33
C ASN A 127 8.02 -10.62 -19.03
N ARG A 128 9.15 -11.21 -18.67
CA ARG A 128 9.66 -12.48 -19.18
C ARG A 128 10.10 -13.33 -18.00
N ALA A 129 9.85 -14.63 -18.09
CA ALA A 129 10.39 -15.57 -17.12
C ALA A 129 11.91 -15.61 -17.26
N GLU A 130 12.62 -15.29 -16.17
CA GLU A 130 14.08 -15.21 -16.14
C GLU A 130 14.60 -15.27 -14.70
N ASP A 131 15.77 -15.87 -14.53
CA ASP A 131 16.50 -15.79 -13.27
C ASP A 131 17.44 -14.57 -13.29
N ARG A 132 17.55 -13.91 -12.14
CA ARG A 132 18.33 -12.69 -11.96
C ARG A 132 19.12 -12.79 -10.66
N SER A 133 20.26 -12.11 -10.62
CA SER A 133 21.04 -11.98 -9.40
C SER A 133 21.56 -10.55 -9.29
N VAL A 134 21.60 -10.03 -8.07
CA VAL A 134 22.22 -8.76 -7.72
C VAL A 134 23.24 -9.02 -6.63
N THR A 135 24.45 -8.50 -6.80
CA THR A 135 25.49 -8.53 -5.76
C THR A 135 25.56 -7.14 -5.13
N VAL A 136 25.20 -7.06 -3.86
CA VAL A 136 25.25 -5.84 -3.07
C VAL A 136 26.58 -5.78 -2.31
N ALA A 137 27.38 -4.75 -2.56
CA ALA A 137 28.63 -4.51 -1.83
C ALA A 137 28.36 -3.64 -0.59
N LEU A 138 28.54 -4.21 0.60
CA LEU A 138 28.42 -3.48 1.87
C LEU A 138 29.73 -2.78 2.26
N SER A 139 30.86 -3.30 1.78
CA SER A 139 32.19 -2.71 1.88
C SER A 139 33.11 -3.32 0.81
N ALA A 140 34.39 -2.96 0.79
CA ALA A 140 35.35 -3.47 -0.18
C ALA A 140 35.54 -5.01 -0.14
N ASP A 141 35.31 -5.63 1.02
CA ASP A 141 35.55 -7.06 1.27
C ASP A 141 34.29 -7.82 1.73
N GLU A 142 33.13 -7.14 1.76
CA GLU A 142 31.85 -7.73 2.12
C GLU A 142 30.82 -7.52 1.03
N HIS A 143 30.32 -8.62 0.49
CA HIS A 143 29.27 -8.62 -0.52
C HIS A 143 28.24 -9.71 -0.25
N VAL A 144 27.01 -9.42 -0.63
CA VAL A 144 25.88 -10.33 -0.52
C VAL A 144 25.21 -10.43 -1.86
N ARG A 145 25.11 -11.65 -2.37
CA ARG A 145 24.36 -11.98 -3.58
C ARG A 145 22.92 -12.29 -3.20
N LEU A 146 21.99 -11.61 -3.85
CA LEU A 146 20.56 -11.88 -3.80
C LEU A 146 20.15 -12.51 -5.13
N ASP A 147 19.49 -13.67 -5.05
CA ASP A 147 19.02 -14.43 -6.20
C ASP A 147 17.51 -14.30 -6.33
N PHE A 148 17.06 -14.07 -7.55
CA PHE A 148 15.68 -13.80 -7.89
C PHE A 148 15.20 -14.65 -9.06
N CYS A 149 13.91 -14.93 -9.06
CA CYS A 149 13.22 -15.57 -10.18
C CYS A 149 12.05 -14.68 -10.59
N VAL A 150 11.93 -14.41 -11.88
CA VAL A 150 10.78 -13.75 -12.47
C VAL A 150 9.85 -14.81 -13.05
N THR A 151 8.59 -14.81 -12.63
CA THR A 151 7.55 -15.66 -13.20
C THR A 151 6.50 -14.82 -13.93
N VAL A 152 5.91 -15.41 -14.97
CA VAL A 152 4.82 -14.79 -15.75
C VAL A 152 3.64 -15.73 -15.72
N GLU A 153 2.55 -15.29 -15.12
CA GLU A 153 1.27 -16.00 -15.07
C GLU A 153 0.27 -15.32 -15.99
N LEU A 154 -0.52 -16.10 -16.72
CA LEU A 154 -1.59 -15.57 -17.56
C LEU A 154 -2.92 -15.58 -16.82
N PHE A 155 -3.65 -14.47 -16.87
CA PHE A 155 -4.98 -14.35 -16.29
C PHE A 155 -5.98 -13.75 -17.28
N ALA A 156 -7.25 -14.03 -17.06
CA ALA A 156 -8.38 -13.45 -17.80
C ALA A 156 -8.93 -12.26 -17.01
N ASP A 157 -9.60 -11.36 -17.71
CA ASP A 157 -10.42 -10.31 -17.15
C ASP A 157 -11.30 -10.83 -15.98
N PRO A 158 -11.20 -10.24 -14.77
CA PRO A 158 -11.98 -10.65 -13.61
C PRO A 158 -13.49 -10.52 -13.80
N ASP A 159 -13.96 -9.48 -14.48
CA ASP A 159 -15.38 -9.24 -14.75
C ASP A 159 -15.58 -8.78 -16.21
N PRO A 160 -15.60 -9.72 -17.18
CA PRO A 160 -15.56 -9.42 -18.62
C PRO A 160 -16.80 -8.75 -19.21
N LYS A 161 -17.72 -8.30 -18.35
CA LYS A 161 -18.97 -7.64 -18.73
C LYS A 161 -19.16 -6.32 -18.01
N ASN A 162 -18.27 -5.95 -17.09
CA ASN A 162 -18.45 -4.79 -16.23
C ASN A 162 -17.10 -4.22 -15.78
N ARG A 163 -16.64 -3.21 -16.53
CA ARG A 163 -15.46 -2.38 -16.26
C ARG A 163 -15.42 -1.66 -14.91
N HIS A 164 -16.52 -1.74 -14.17
CA HIS A 164 -16.69 -1.20 -12.82
C HIS A 164 -16.77 -2.31 -11.78
N GLY A 165 -16.36 -3.53 -12.14
CA GLY A 165 -16.02 -4.59 -11.21
C GLY A 165 -14.87 -4.17 -10.30
N ASP A 166 -14.75 -4.90 -9.20
CA ASP A 166 -13.77 -4.70 -8.13
C ASP A 166 -13.64 -6.08 -7.46
N ALA A 167 -12.92 -6.97 -8.16
CA ALA A 167 -12.93 -8.40 -7.85
C ALA A 167 -12.28 -8.72 -6.50
N ASP A 168 -11.25 -7.96 -6.13
CA ASP A 168 -10.50 -8.13 -4.88
C ASP A 168 -10.96 -7.19 -3.75
N ARG A 169 -11.93 -6.30 -4.03
CA ARG A 169 -12.65 -5.45 -3.07
C ARG A 169 -11.77 -4.44 -2.38
N ASP A 170 -10.81 -3.90 -3.12
CA ASP A 170 -9.90 -2.88 -2.63
C ASP A 170 -10.40 -1.45 -2.89
N GLY A 171 -11.51 -1.31 -3.63
CA GLY A 171 -12.08 -0.03 -4.02
C GLY A 171 -11.43 0.57 -5.26
N ILE A 172 -10.59 -0.15 -5.98
CA ILE A 172 -10.05 0.20 -7.29
C ILE A 172 -10.80 -0.64 -8.31
N LEU A 173 -11.44 0.04 -9.27
CA LEU A 173 -12.25 -0.68 -10.25
C LEU A 173 -11.35 -1.34 -11.31
N ASP A 174 -11.76 -2.47 -11.88
CA ASP A 174 -10.97 -3.23 -12.87
C ASP A 174 -10.43 -2.33 -14.01
N GLY A 175 -11.24 -1.38 -14.51
CA GLY A 175 -10.80 -0.42 -15.53
C GLY A 175 -9.84 0.68 -15.04
N GLU A 176 -9.85 1.01 -13.74
CA GLU A 176 -8.85 1.87 -13.11
C GLU A 176 -7.54 1.11 -12.89
N GLU A 177 -7.63 -0.16 -12.49
CA GLU A 177 -6.48 -1.06 -12.38
C GLU A 177 -5.76 -1.23 -13.72
N ALA A 178 -6.52 -1.52 -14.79
CA ALA A 178 -5.99 -1.61 -16.13
C ALA A 178 -5.30 -0.30 -16.59
N PHE A 179 -5.87 0.84 -16.19
CA PHE A 179 -5.26 2.14 -16.43
C PHE A 179 -3.92 2.28 -15.70
N TYR A 180 -3.85 1.95 -14.40
CA TYR A 180 -2.62 2.01 -13.60
C TYR A 180 -1.54 1.06 -14.09
N ALA A 181 -1.92 -0.16 -14.44
CA ALA A 181 -1.04 -1.14 -15.07
C ALA A 181 -0.45 -0.61 -16.39
N ARG A 182 -1.27 0.06 -17.22
CA ARG A 182 -0.84 0.65 -18.50
C ARG A 182 0.19 1.76 -18.33
N VAL A 183 0.01 2.63 -17.34
CA VAL A 183 0.95 3.73 -17.06
C VAL A 183 2.14 3.30 -16.20
N GLY A 184 2.14 2.05 -15.71
CA GLY A 184 3.29 1.44 -15.04
C GLY A 184 3.43 1.83 -13.57
N LEU A 185 2.35 2.24 -12.90
CA LEU A 185 2.38 2.71 -11.50
C LEU A 185 2.60 1.59 -10.47
N GLY A 186 2.67 0.32 -10.90
CA GLY A 186 2.81 -0.82 -9.98
C GLY A 186 1.59 -1.07 -9.08
N LEU A 187 0.46 -0.44 -9.44
CA LEU A 187 -0.87 -0.56 -8.85
C LEU A 187 -1.81 -1.28 -9.83
N GLY A 188 -2.90 -1.82 -9.31
CA GLY A 188 -3.98 -2.41 -10.11
C GLY A 188 -3.65 -3.83 -10.54
N ASP A 189 -3.45 -4.71 -9.56
CA ASP A 189 -3.45 -6.16 -9.78
C ASP A 189 -4.79 -6.74 -9.31
N PRO A 190 -5.69 -7.17 -10.22
CA PRO A 190 -7.03 -7.62 -9.84
C PRO A 190 -7.09 -8.90 -8.98
N GLY A 191 -5.94 -9.47 -8.63
CA GLY A 191 -5.82 -10.61 -7.71
C GLY A 191 -4.99 -10.30 -6.48
N ARG A 192 -4.79 -9.02 -6.14
CA ARG A 192 -4.08 -8.59 -4.94
C ARG A 192 -4.56 -7.19 -4.54
N PRO A 193 -5.29 -7.09 -3.40
CA PRO A 193 -5.77 -5.81 -2.92
C PRO A 193 -4.65 -4.79 -2.75
N ASP A 194 -4.86 -3.59 -3.28
CA ASP A 194 -3.99 -2.44 -3.09
C ASP A 194 -4.61 -1.48 -2.05
N LEU A 195 -3.76 -0.79 -1.29
CA LEU A 195 -4.18 0.31 -0.42
C LEU A 195 -3.31 1.53 -0.69
N ILE A 196 -3.92 2.66 -1.03
CA ILE A 196 -3.19 3.89 -1.32
C ILE A 196 -3.26 4.83 -0.12
N LEU A 197 -2.12 5.02 0.53
CA LEU A 197 -1.95 5.97 1.62
C LEU A 197 -1.00 7.10 1.19
N VAL A 198 -1.52 8.32 1.13
CA VAL A 198 -0.71 9.50 0.87
C VAL A 198 -0.36 10.16 2.20
N ALA A 199 0.93 10.38 2.42
CA ALA A 199 1.45 10.99 3.62
C ALA A 199 1.72 12.49 3.42
N GLY A 200 1.06 13.28 4.26
CA GLY A 200 1.34 14.70 4.45
C GLY A 200 1.91 15.00 5.81
N HIS A 201 2.56 16.15 5.93
CA HIS A 201 3.00 16.69 7.21
C HIS A 201 2.81 18.21 7.26
N THR A 202 2.54 18.77 8.44
CA THR A 202 2.35 20.22 8.60
C THR A 202 3.66 21.00 8.77
N HIS A 203 4.76 20.29 9.06
CA HIS A 203 6.11 20.83 9.18
C HIS A 203 7.13 19.75 8.78
N ASP A 204 8.31 20.12 8.30
CA ASP A 204 9.32 19.15 7.84
C ASP A 204 9.83 18.21 8.94
N ASP A 205 9.90 18.69 10.18
CA ASP A 205 10.27 17.84 11.33
C ASP A 205 9.23 16.75 11.64
N TRP A 206 8.01 16.85 11.08
CA TRP A 206 6.91 15.92 11.30
C TRP A 206 6.77 14.86 10.20
N ARG A 207 7.75 14.77 9.29
CA ARG A 207 7.76 13.77 8.22
C ARG A 207 7.63 12.35 8.75
N MET A 208 7.09 11.49 7.90
CA MET A 208 7.07 10.05 8.17
C MET A 208 8.50 9.50 8.11
N THR A 209 8.90 8.74 9.13
CA THR A 209 10.24 8.14 9.18
C THR A 209 10.37 6.94 8.25
N GLU A 210 11.57 6.67 7.75
CA GLU A 210 11.86 5.48 6.93
C GLU A 210 11.51 4.17 7.65
N LEU A 211 11.72 4.12 8.97
CA LEU A 211 11.32 2.98 9.79
C LEU A 211 9.81 2.80 9.76
N THR A 212 9.03 3.88 9.93
CA THR A 212 7.57 3.83 9.86
C THR A 212 7.08 3.39 8.49
N LYS A 213 7.61 3.96 7.41
CA LYS A 213 7.29 3.55 6.02
C LYS A 213 7.48 2.05 5.86
N THR A 214 8.65 1.55 6.29
CA THR A 214 9.03 0.15 6.18
C THR A 214 8.12 -0.79 6.98
N LEU A 215 7.84 -0.43 8.23
CA LEU A 215 7.01 -1.24 9.13
C LEU A 215 5.57 -1.36 8.63
N LEU A 216 4.98 -0.26 8.15
CA LEU A 216 3.63 -0.27 7.57
C LEU A 216 3.57 -1.13 6.31
N ARG A 217 4.46 -0.90 5.34
CA ARG A 217 4.52 -1.71 4.11
C ARG A 217 4.69 -3.19 4.41
N THR A 218 5.60 -3.53 5.32
CA THR A 218 5.84 -4.92 5.72
C THR A 218 4.61 -5.55 6.35
N ARG A 219 3.90 -4.82 7.22
CA ARG A 219 2.69 -5.36 7.87
C ARG A 219 1.57 -5.64 6.87
N PHE A 220 1.29 -4.72 5.95
CA PHE A 220 0.27 -4.94 4.92
C PHE A 220 0.67 -6.07 3.95
N HIS A 221 1.95 -6.11 3.55
CA HIS A 221 2.46 -7.16 2.67
C HIS A 221 2.28 -8.56 3.28
N GLN A 222 2.52 -8.74 4.58
CA GLN A 222 2.26 -10.00 5.29
C GLN A 222 0.79 -10.45 5.26
N ARG A 223 -0.13 -9.51 5.04
CA ARG A 223 -1.57 -9.77 4.95
C ARG A 223 -2.04 -9.88 3.50
N GLY A 224 -1.12 -9.92 2.54
CA GLY A 224 -1.43 -10.03 1.12
C GLY A 224 -1.94 -8.74 0.49
N ILE A 225 -1.82 -7.60 1.20
CA ILE A 225 -2.26 -6.30 0.73
C ILE A 225 -1.02 -5.49 0.34
N HIS A 226 -1.07 -4.87 -0.84
CA HIS A 226 0.01 -3.99 -1.27
C HIS A 226 -0.28 -2.55 -0.86
N LEU A 227 0.41 -2.11 0.20
CA LEU A 227 0.35 -0.72 0.62
C LEU A 227 1.22 0.15 -0.28
N HIS A 228 0.58 0.91 -1.15
CA HIS A 228 1.21 2.02 -1.84
C HIS A 228 1.24 3.25 -0.92
N LEU A 229 2.42 3.51 -0.36
CA LEU A 229 2.67 4.66 0.47
C LEU A 229 3.36 5.75 -0.34
N ALA A 230 2.66 6.87 -0.59
CA ALA A 230 3.23 8.03 -1.28
C ALA A 230 3.74 9.04 -0.25
N THR A 231 5.05 9.31 -0.26
CA THR A 231 5.71 10.31 0.58
C THR A 231 6.48 11.30 -0.29
N ASN A 232 6.97 12.41 0.27
CA ASN A 232 7.73 13.42 -0.48
C ASN A 232 9.11 12.91 -0.96
N ASP A 233 9.65 11.89 -0.30
CA ASP A 233 10.99 11.35 -0.57
C ASP A 233 10.95 10.12 -1.51
N GLU A 234 9.76 9.65 -1.90
CA GLU A 234 9.55 8.49 -2.77
C GLU A 234 8.77 8.89 -4.02
N GLU A 235 8.76 8.04 -5.06
CA GLU A 235 8.04 8.30 -6.30
C GLU A 235 6.57 8.66 -6.01
N SER A 236 6.24 9.94 -6.16
CA SER A 236 4.86 10.39 -6.11
C SER A 236 4.15 9.77 -7.29
N LEU A 237 3.02 9.10 -7.06
CA LEU A 237 2.05 8.87 -8.12
C LEU A 237 1.80 10.25 -8.74
N GLU A 238 1.97 10.43 -10.05
CA GLU A 238 1.69 11.70 -10.75
C GLU A 238 0.23 12.20 -10.54
N LEU A 239 -0.56 11.41 -9.81
CA LEU A 239 -1.94 11.57 -9.43
C LEU A 239 -2.15 12.09 -8.00
N CYS A 240 -1.09 12.36 -7.23
CA CYS A 240 -1.19 12.90 -5.86
C CYS A 240 -0.05 13.89 -5.53
N LYS A 241 -0.17 14.58 -4.40
CA LYS A 241 0.81 15.55 -3.89
C LYS A 241 1.13 15.28 -2.41
N PRO A 242 2.03 14.34 -2.10
CA PRO A 242 2.47 14.08 -0.73
C PRO A 242 3.36 15.22 -0.18
N GLY A 243 3.71 15.13 1.10
CA GLY A 243 4.71 16.02 1.72
C GLY A 243 4.13 17.19 2.50
N LEU A 244 4.74 18.37 2.37
CA LEU A 244 4.37 19.54 3.16
C LEU A 244 2.97 20.01 2.78
N MET A 245 2.04 19.91 3.74
CA MET A 245 0.65 20.25 3.55
C MET A 245 0.42 21.75 3.78
N THR A 246 -0.30 22.35 2.84
CA THR A 246 -0.72 23.75 2.91
C THR A 246 -2.23 23.82 2.97
N LEU A 247 -2.76 24.86 3.62
CA LEU A 247 -4.18 25.18 3.60
C LEU A 247 -4.36 26.47 2.82
N ASP A 248 -5.11 26.42 1.72
CA ASP A 248 -5.34 27.57 0.83
C ASP A 248 -4.04 28.19 0.29
N GLY A 249 -3.03 27.35 0.06
CA GLY A 249 -1.72 27.76 -0.45
C GLY A 249 -0.77 28.34 0.61
N ALA A 250 -1.20 28.42 1.88
CA ALA A 250 -0.38 28.88 2.99
C ALA A 250 0.12 27.70 3.83
N ALA A 251 1.38 27.79 4.29
CA ALA A 251 1.91 26.87 5.28
C ALA A 251 1.12 26.99 6.60
N LEU A 252 0.89 25.86 7.24
CA LEU A 252 0.23 25.82 8.55
C LEU A 252 1.24 26.17 9.65
N PRO A 253 0.83 26.88 10.72
CA PRO A 253 1.64 27.01 11.92
C PRO A 253 2.05 25.62 12.46
N VAL A 254 3.24 25.53 13.05
CA VAL A 254 3.83 24.26 13.53
C VAL A 254 2.90 23.51 14.49
N ASP A 255 2.20 24.27 15.32
CA ASP A 255 1.29 23.88 16.39
C ASP A 255 -0.19 24.10 16.04
N HIS A 256 -0.49 24.27 14.74
CA HIS A 256 -1.86 24.25 14.24
C HIS A 256 -2.48 22.86 14.41
N ALA A 257 -3.67 22.83 15.01
CA ALA A 257 -4.46 21.61 15.12
C ALA A 257 -5.52 21.59 14.03
N LEU A 258 -5.45 20.61 13.13
CA LEU A 258 -6.38 20.49 12.01
C LEU A 258 -7.77 20.05 12.48
N SER A 259 -8.80 20.78 12.08
CA SER A 259 -10.18 20.31 12.11
C SER A 259 -10.45 19.31 10.98
N LEU A 260 -11.49 18.49 11.13
CA LEU A 260 -11.94 17.58 10.07
C LEU A 260 -12.23 18.33 8.75
N LYS A 261 -12.83 19.53 8.84
CA LYS A 261 -13.13 20.34 7.66
C LYS A 261 -11.86 20.76 6.92
N GLU A 262 -10.83 21.21 7.64
CA GLU A 262 -9.56 21.60 7.02
C GLU A 262 -8.84 20.38 6.45
N ALA A 263 -8.80 19.27 7.17
CA ALA A 263 -8.14 18.05 6.72
C ALA A 263 -8.80 17.47 5.44
N ARG A 264 -10.14 17.53 5.33
CA ARG A 264 -10.87 17.21 4.08
C ARG A 264 -10.48 18.14 2.93
N ARG A 265 -10.34 19.44 3.17
CA ARG A 265 -9.90 20.40 2.13
C ARG A 265 -8.48 20.11 1.66
N ILE A 266 -7.57 19.78 2.58
CA ILE A 266 -6.21 19.34 2.25
C ILE A 266 -6.29 18.10 1.37
N ARG A 267 -7.06 17.08 1.77
CA ARG A 267 -7.29 15.87 0.96
C ARG A 267 -7.75 16.19 -0.46
N ASP A 268 -8.78 17.01 -0.61
CA ASP A 268 -9.33 17.37 -1.92
C ASP A 268 -8.29 18.07 -2.81
N ALA A 269 -7.33 18.80 -2.22
CA ALA A 269 -6.22 19.43 -2.94
C ALA A 269 -5.04 18.48 -3.21
N THR A 270 -4.89 17.43 -2.41
CA THR A 270 -3.81 16.43 -2.51
C THR A 270 -4.03 15.45 -3.66
N PHE A 271 -5.27 15.03 -3.92
CA PHE A 271 -5.57 13.97 -4.88
C PHE A 271 -6.05 14.49 -6.24
N ALA A 272 -5.54 13.91 -7.32
CA ALA A 272 -6.22 13.98 -8.60
C ALA A 272 -7.55 13.22 -8.53
N ARG A 273 -8.50 13.60 -9.39
CA ARG A 273 -9.86 13.04 -9.39
C ARG A 273 -9.90 11.51 -9.47
N SER A 274 -8.95 10.90 -10.17
CA SER A 274 -8.86 9.44 -10.33
C SER A 274 -8.51 8.71 -9.04
N LEU A 275 -7.65 9.26 -8.18
CA LEU A 275 -7.31 8.65 -6.89
C LEU A 275 -8.25 9.06 -5.76
N ALA A 276 -8.94 10.19 -5.88
CA ALA A 276 -9.80 10.72 -4.82
C ALA A 276 -10.96 9.80 -4.41
N SER A 277 -11.31 8.79 -5.22
CA SER A 277 -12.36 7.80 -4.91
C SER A 277 -11.92 6.67 -3.99
N HIS A 278 -10.61 6.44 -3.79
CA HIS A 278 -10.09 5.29 -3.04
C HIS A 278 -8.80 5.58 -2.26
N GLY A 279 -8.17 6.74 -2.47
CA GLY A 279 -6.99 7.16 -1.72
C GLY A 279 -7.32 7.69 -0.31
N HIS A 280 -6.46 7.32 0.64
CA HIS A 280 -6.46 7.80 2.02
C HIS A 280 -5.37 8.85 2.24
N LEU A 281 -5.68 9.89 3.01
CA LEU A 281 -4.71 10.89 3.46
C LEU A 281 -4.39 10.67 4.94
N VAL A 282 -3.10 10.56 5.27
CA VAL A 282 -2.61 10.79 6.63
C VAL A 282 -1.88 12.11 6.71
N VAL A 283 -2.24 12.95 7.68
CA VAL A 283 -1.50 14.18 7.99
C VAL A 283 -0.79 14.05 9.34
N LEU A 284 0.53 14.18 9.31
CA LEU A 284 1.38 14.18 10.50
C LEU A 284 1.55 15.61 11.02
N SER A 285 1.18 15.84 12.27
CA SER A 285 1.22 17.17 12.90
C SER A 285 1.73 17.10 14.34
N SER A 286 2.12 18.23 14.92
CA SER A 286 2.47 18.28 16.35
C SER A 286 1.24 18.24 17.27
N ARG A 287 0.09 18.71 16.76
CA ARG A 287 -1.21 18.74 17.44
C ARG A 287 -2.31 18.20 16.54
N VAL A 288 -3.12 17.31 17.08
CA VAL A 288 -4.17 16.62 16.32
C VAL A 288 -5.54 17.24 16.48
N SER A 289 -5.87 17.87 17.61
CA SER A 289 -7.21 18.43 17.82
C SER A 289 -7.15 19.80 18.50
N PRO A 290 -7.94 20.79 18.04
CA PRO A 290 -8.11 22.06 18.75
C PRO A 290 -8.75 21.86 20.12
N ASN A 291 -9.53 20.79 20.28
CA ASN A 291 -10.38 20.54 21.45
C ASN A 291 -9.79 19.51 22.42
N SER A 292 -8.62 18.95 22.10
CA SER A 292 -7.94 17.98 22.97
C SER A 292 -6.44 18.20 22.97
N ALA A 293 -5.90 18.60 24.13
CA ALA A 293 -4.47 18.74 24.36
C ALA A 293 -3.74 17.39 24.47
N THR A 294 -4.47 16.27 24.58
CA THR A 294 -3.93 14.92 24.87
C THR A 294 -4.23 13.90 23.79
N GLY A 295 -4.80 14.29 22.66
CA GLY A 295 -5.04 13.39 21.52
C GLY A 295 -3.74 12.92 20.87
N TRP A 296 -3.71 11.65 20.47
CA TRP A 296 -2.60 11.05 19.73
C TRP A 296 -2.91 10.92 18.23
N GLY A 297 -4.18 10.78 17.89
CA GLY A 297 -4.68 10.78 16.54
C GLY A 297 -6.19 10.98 16.53
N TRP A 298 -6.73 11.19 15.34
CA TRP A 298 -8.13 10.97 15.04
C TRP A 298 -8.29 10.58 13.58
N ALA A 299 -9.37 9.85 13.33
CA ALA A 299 -9.78 9.39 12.01
C ALA A 299 -11.20 9.88 11.70
N GLU A 300 -11.44 10.20 10.44
CA GLU A 300 -12.80 10.23 9.91
C GLU A 300 -13.37 8.81 9.96
N LEU A 301 -14.48 8.64 10.67
CA LEU A 301 -15.04 7.34 11.03
C LEU A 301 -16.36 7.10 10.33
N PRO A 302 -16.42 6.11 9.43
CA PRO A 302 -15.32 5.66 8.56
C PRO A 302 -15.01 6.75 7.51
N GLY A 303 -13.90 6.67 6.77
CA GLY A 303 -13.54 7.77 5.89
C GLY A 303 -12.17 7.68 5.24
N ALA A 304 -11.70 8.82 4.77
CA ALA A 304 -10.53 8.90 3.90
C ALA A 304 -9.42 9.81 4.43
N VAL A 305 -9.61 10.40 5.61
CA VAL A 305 -8.63 11.25 6.28
C VAL A 305 -8.38 10.77 7.70
N LEU A 306 -7.10 10.75 8.07
CA LEU A 306 -6.65 10.65 9.45
C LEU A 306 -5.59 11.71 9.73
N VAL A 307 -5.55 12.19 10.98
CA VAL A 307 -4.53 13.11 11.47
C VAL A 307 -3.88 12.48 12.68
N VAL A 308 -2.56 12.38 12.63
CA VAL A 308 -1.75 11.67 13.62
C VAL A 308 -0.72 12.61 14.20
N ARG A 309 -0.54 12.54 15.51
CA ARG A 309 0.52 13.27 16.18
C ARG A 309 1.85 12.62 15.78
N SER A 310 2.71 13.39 15.12
CA SER A 310 3.89 12.87 14.43
C SER A 310 4.92 12.19 15.33
N HIS A 311 4.99 12.58 16.60
CA HIS A 311 5.98 12.09 17.56
C HIS A 311 5.49 12.19 19.00
N LEU A 312 6.13 11.41 19.88
CA LEU A 312 6.06 11.61 21.32
C LEU A 312 6.99 12.75 21.73
N PRO A 313 6.55 13.69 22.59
CA PRO A 313 7.45 14.70 23.16
C PRO A 313 8.69 14.06 23.78
N MET A 314 9.86 14.59 23.48
CA MET A 314 11.19 14.13 23.95
C MET A 314 11.64 12.74 23.49
N LEU A 315 10.73 11.81 23.18
CA LEU A 315 11.06 10.43 22.79
C LEU A 315 11.14 10.25 21.26
N GLY A 316 10.53 11.17 20.50
CA GLY A 316 10.58 11.16 19.04
C GLY A 316 9.53 10.24 18.40
N PRO A 317 9.58 10.09 17.06
CA PRO A 317 8.57 9.36 16.27
C PRO A 317 8.68 7.84 16.39
N ASP A 318 9.90 7.32 16.56
CA ASP A 318 10.19 5.88 16.43
C ASP A 318 10.26 5.14 17.77
N PHE A 319 10.16 5.84 18.90
CA PHE A 319 10.17 5.21 20.22
C PHE A 319 9.06 4.16 20.31
N HIS A 320 9.43 2.89 20.51
CA HIS A 320 8.51 1.74 20.49
C HIS A 320 7.57 1.68 19.27
N GLN A 321 8.05 2.15 18.11
CA GLN A 321 7.29 2.20 16.84
C GLN A 321 6.05 3.09 16.92
N TYR A 322 6.09 4.13 17.77
CA TYR A 322 4.94 4.99 18.06
C TYR A 322 4.25 5.55 16.81
N GLN A 323 5.00 6.14 15.87
CA GLN A 323 4.42 6.78 14.69
C GLN A 323 3.70 5.75 13.82
N ALA A 324 4.34 4.61 13.53
CA ALA A 324 3.72 3.49 12.79
C ALA A 324 2.46 2.95 13.48
N LYS A 325 2.49 2.76 14.81
CA LYS A 325 1.34 2.27 15.57
C LYS A 325 0.17 3.24 15.52
N THR A 326 0.44 4.52 15.71
CA THR A 326 -0.61 5.54 15.71
C THR A 326 -1.22 5.69 14.32
N ILE A 327 -0.40 5.66 13.26
CA ILE A 327 -0.90 5.64 11.88
C ILE A 327 -1.75 4.39 11.63
N LEU A 328 -1.27 3.20 11.99
CA LEU A 328 -2.02 1.96 11.76
C LEU A 328 -3.34 1.93 12.55
N HIS A 329 -3.37 2.46 13.77
CA HIS A 329 -4.58 2.60 14.59
C HIS A 329 -5.63 3.49 13.90
N GLU A 330 -5.25 4.71 13.53
CA GLU A 330 -6.18 5.65 12.91
C GLU A 330 -6.56 5.22 11.48
N LEU A 331 -5.65 4.54 10.77
CA LEU A 331 -5.95 3.93 9.48
C LEU A 331 -6.95 2.78 9.65
N GLY A 332 -6.82 1.96 10.69
CA GLY A 332 -7.81 0.94 11.03
C GLY A 332 -9.21 1.51 11.19
N HIS A 333 -9.33 2.67 11.85
CA HIS A 333 -10.57 3.43 11.94
C HIS A 333 -11.11 3.90 10.58
N ASN A 334 -10.26 4.46 9.70
CA ASN A 334 -10.64 4.78 8.32
C ASN A 334 -11.15 3.55 7.55
N LEU A 335 -10.55 2.39 7.81
CA LEU A 335 -10.91 1.08 7.24
C LEU A 335 -12.09 0.39 7.97
N GLY A 336 -12.82 1.13 8.80
CA GLY A 336 -14.06 0.68 9.45
C GLY A 336 -13.89 -0.14 10.73
N LEU A 337 -12.66 -0.31 11.23
CA LEU A 337 -12.38 -1.07 12.44
C LEU A 337 -12.74 -0.27 13.70
N CYS A 338 -13.26 -0.97 14.71
CA CYS A 338 -13.55 -0.41 16.03
C CYS A 338 -12.50 -0.83 17.05
N HIS A 339 -12.49 -0.17 18.21
CA HIS A 339 -11.73 -0.65 19.36
C HIS A 339 -12.23 -2.05 19.76
N PRO A 340 -11.34 -2.96 20.21
CA PRO A 340 -11.71 -4.35 20.51
C PRO A 340 -12.85 -4.48 21.53
N GLU A 341 -12.90 -3.61 22.54
CA GLU A 341 -13.97 -3.63 23.56
C GLU A 341 -15.33 -3.22 22.99
N GLU A 342 -15.31 -2.41 21.94
CA GLU A 342 -16.49 -1.82 21.30
C GLU A 342 -16.88 -2.56 20.01
N SER A 343 -16.11 -3.59 19.63
CA SER A 343 -16.32 -4.36 18.39
C SER A 343 -17.44 -5.40 18.57
N ASP A 344 -18.66 -4.89 18.61
CA ASP A 344 -19.93 -5.63 18.58
C ASP A 344 -20.62 -5.50 17.21
N GLU A 345 -21.89 -5.89 17.13
CA GLU A 345 -22.70 -5.84 15.89
C GLU A 345 -22.87 -4.42 15.32
N LYS A 346 -22.60 -3.37 16.10
CA LYS A 346 -22.66 -1.98 15.66
C LYS A 346 -21.37 -1.51 15.01
N CYS A 347 -20.30 -2.30 15.09
CA CYS A 347 -19.07 -1.98 14.40
C CYS A 347 -19.27 -2.05 12.88
N ILE A 348 -18.84 -1.02 12.16
CA ILE A 348 -19.10 -0.83 10.73
C ILE A 348 -18.56 -2.00 9.89
N SER A 349 -17.37 -2.47 10.26
CA SER A 349 -16.69 -3.60 9.63
C SER A 349 -17.12 -4.97 10.19
N GLY A 350 -18.00 -4.98 11.20
CA GLY A 350 -18.46 -6.18 11.88
C GLY A 350 -17.77 -6.45 13.22
N ALA A 351 -18.40 -7.32 14.02
CA ALA A 351 -17.91 -7.72 15.34
C ALA A 351 -16.69 -8.65 15.24
N ILE A 352 -15.83 -8.60 16.26
CA ILE A 352 -14.80 -9.62 16.49
C ILE A 352 -15.20 -10.60 17.61
N PRO A 353 -14.71 -11.84 17.59
CA PRO A 353 -14.99 -12.82 18.64
C PRO A 353 -14.45 -12.34 19.99
N ALA A 354 -15.12 -12.74 21.08
CA ALA A 354 -14.75 -12.34 22.44
C ALA A 354 -13.28 -12.65 22.80
N SER A 355 -12.70 -13.72 22.21
CA SER A 355 -11.29 -14.09 22.39
C SER A 355 -10.30 -13.06 21.84
N GLU A 356 -10.73 -12.19 20.92
CA GLU A 356 -9.92 -11.14 20.30
C GLU A 356 -10.24 -9.74 20.85
N ARG A 357 -11.19 -9.60 21.78
CA ARG A 357 -11.61 -8.32 22.40
C ARG A 357 -10.67 -7.83 23.52
N ASP A 358 -9.37 -7.98 23.30
CA ASP A 358 -8.31 -7.60 24.24
C ASP A 358 -7.49 -6.44 23.65
N ALA A 359 -7.66 -5.22 24.18
CA ALA A 359 -6.88 -4.06 23.72
C ALA A 359 -5.36 -4.22 23.86
N GLY A 360 -4.87 -5.10 24.73
CA GLY A 360 -3.43 -5.34 24.86
C GLY A 360 -2.83 -6.07 23.65
N LYS A 361 -3.64 -6.72 22.82
CA LYS A 361 -3.20 -7.66 21.78
C LYS A 361 -3.35 -7.16 20.36
N THR A 362 -3.76 -5.92 20.17
CA THR A 362 -3.93 -5.31 18.84
C THR A 362 -3.63 -3.82 18.91
N VAL A 363 -3.15 -3.27 17.80
CA VAL A 363 -2.90 -1.84 17.66
C VAL A 363 -4.19 -1.02 17.82
N MET A 364 -5.37 -1.61 17.55
CA MET A 364 -6.68 -0.98 17.77
C MET A 364 -7.06 -0.84 19.24
N GLY A 365 -6.28 -1.37 20.17
CA GLY A 365 -6.52 -1.16 21.58
C GLY A 365 -6.46 0.33 21.95
N THR A 366 -7.32 0.76 22.87
CA THR A 366 -7.31 2.13 23.40
C THR A 366 -6.61 2.19 24.76
N PRO A 367 -5.71 3.15 25.03
CA PRO A 367 -5.11 3.31 26.36
C PRO A 367 -6.15 3.51 27.47
N ARG A 368 -7.38 3.95 27.13
CA ARG A 368 -8.50 4.07 28.08
C ARG A 368 -8.91 2.72 28.70
N ALA A 369 -8.67 1.62 28.01
CA ALA A 369 -8.99 0.28 28.49
C ALA A 369 -7.93 -0.26 29.47
N ASP A 370 -6.73 0.34 29.50
CA ASP A 370 -5.67 -0.07 30.41
C ASP A 370 -5.98 0.44 31.83
N ARG A 371 -5.85 -0.44 32.82
CA ARG A 371 -5.97 -0.10 34.24
C ARG A 371 -4.58 0.15 34.83
N GLY A 372 -4.43 1.16 35.68
CA GLY A 372 -3.19 1.42 36.42
C GLY A 372 -2.83 2.90 36.50
N ASP A 373 -1.63 3.18 36.99
CA ASP A 373 -1.07 4.53 36.95
C ASP A 373 -0.73 4.96 35.50
N PRO A 374 -0.53 6.26 35.24
CA PRO A 374 -0.26 6.76 33.89
C PRO A 374 0.95 6.12 33.19
N MET A 375 1.98 5.71 33.95
CA MET A 375 3.16 5.07 33.38
C MET A 375 2.87 3.62 32.97
N ALA A 376 2.09 2.90 33.77
CA ALA A 376 1.62 1.55 33.42
C ALA A 376 0.74 1.58 32.15
N VAL A 377 -0.16 2.56 32.03
CA VAL A 377 -0.99 2.76 30.82
C VAL A 377 -0.12 3.03 29.59
N LEU A 378 0.86 3.93 29.70
CA LEU A 378 1.78 4.21 28.58
C LEU A 378 2.59 2.96 28.18
N LYS A 379 3.13 2.23 29.16
CA LYS A 379 3.88 1.00 28.92
C LYS A 379 3.03 -0.05 28.21
N ASN A 380 1.78 -0.23 28.63
CA ASN A 380 0.86 -1.17 28.01
C ASN A 380 0.52 -0.75 26.57
N ALA A 381 0.18 0.52 26.35
CA ALA A 381 -0.06 1.06 25.01
C ALA A 381 1.14 0.87 24.08
N TRP A 382 2.37 1.06 24.57
CA TRP A 382 3.59 0.83 23.79
C TRP A 382 3.92 -0.65 23.58
N ALA A 383 3.51 -1.53 24.49
CA ALA A 383 3.73 -2.98 24.38
C ALA A 383 2.80 -3.64 23.35
N ARG A 384 1.71 -2.96 22.94
CA ARG A 384 0.81 -3.47 21.90
C ARG A 384 1.56 -3.81 20.61
N PRO A 385 1.18 -4.87 19.90
CA PRO A 385 1.78 -5.20 18.62
C PRO A 385 1.44 -4.14 17.58
N LEU A 386 2.34 -3.91 16.62
CA LEU A 386 1.99 -3.22 15.38
C LEU A 386 1.24 -4.21 14.47
N ASP A 387 0.01 -4.57 14.83
CA ASP A 387 -0.83 -5.50 14.07
C ASP A 387 -2.31 -5.36 14.47
N PHE A 388 -3.22 -5.70 13.57
CA PHE A 388 -4.61 -5.98 13.91
C PHE A 388 -4.77 -7.43 14.37
N SER A 389 -5.86 -7.71 15.10
CA SER A 389 -6.24 -9.09 15.40
C SER A 389 -6.66 -9.83 14.10
N PRO A 390 -6.62 -11.18 14.08
CA PRO A 390 -6.95 -11.95 12.87
C PRO A 390 -8.34 -11.64 12.30
N THR A 391 -9.36 -11.45 13.14
CA THR A 391 -10.71 -11.11 12.67
C THR A 391 -10.80 -9.65 12.26
N GLN A 392 -10.07 -8.73 12.90
CA GLN A 392 -9.97 -7.34 12.42
C GLN A 392 -9.40 -7.28 11.00
N TRP A 393 -8.38 -8.06 10.66
CA TRP A 393 -7.86 -8.11 9.27
C TRP A 393 -8.91 -8.57 8.26
N LYS A 394 -9.74 -9.56 8.62
CA LYS A 394 -10.84 -10.02 7.75
C LYS A 394 -11.94 -8.97 7.58
N ASN A 395 -12.09 -8.11 8.58
CA ASN A 395 -13.12 -7.08 8.62
C ASN A 395 -12.66 -5.79 7.91
N VAL A 396 -11.37 -5.61 7.61
CA VAL A 396 -10.84 -4.42 6.91
C VAL A 396 -11.66 -4.12 5.65
N ARG A 397 -12.18 -2.89 5.57
CA ARG A 397 -12.97 -2.36 4.45
C ARG A 397 -12.09 -1.47 3.56
N LEU A 398 -11.35 -2.04 2.62
CA LEU A 398 -10.50 -1.28 1.69
C LEU A 398 -11.33 -0.43 0.71
N ASP A 399 -12.45 -0.98 0.26
CA ASP A 399 -13.41 -0.33 -0.65
C ASP A 399 -14.20 0.86 -0.06
N TRP A 400 -14.05 1.13 1.23
CA TRP A 400 -14.93 2.04 1.98
C TRP A 400 -15.01 3.45 1.39
N VAL A 401 -13.85 4.03 1.07
CA VAL A 401 -13.76 5.40 0.54
C VAL A 401 -14.58 5.53 -0.75
N ARG A 402 -14.60 4.49 -1.58
CA ARG A 402 -15.40 4.51 -2.81
C ARG A 402 -16.88 4.41 -2.49
N GLU A 403 -17.27 3.52 -1.59
CA GLU A 403 -18.68 3.34 -1.22
C GLU A 403 -19.31 4.63 -0.69
N GLU A 404 -18.62 5.39 0.15
CA GLU A 404 -19.13 6.66 0.64
C GLU A 404 -19.24 7.74 -0.44
N ASN A 405 -18.32 7.74 -1.39
CA ASN A 405 -18.33 8.69 -2.50
C ASN A 405 -19.33 8.31 -3.62
N ARG A 406 -19.97 7.13 -3.56
CA ARG A 406 -21.00 6.76 -4.54
C ARG A 406 -22.21 7.69 -4.39
N PRO A 407 -22.71 8.29 -5.48
CA PRO A 407 -23.94 9.07 -5.45
C PRO A 407 -25.08 8.18 -4.92
N ARG A 408 -25.63 8.51 -3.74
CA ARG A 408 -26.79 7.79 -3.20
C ARG A 408 -27.95 7.96 -4.17
N ARG A 409 -28.27 6.92 -4.94
CA ARG A 409 -29.49 6.87 -5.75
C ARG A 409 -30.68 6.95 -4.79
N GLY A 410 -31.35 8.11 -4.75
CA GLY A 410 -32.63 8.28 -4.08
C GLY A 410 -32.58 8.99 -2.72
N ARG A 411 -32.45 10.32 -2.74
CA ARG A 411 -33.29 11.23 -1.94
C ARG A 411 -33.62 12.43 -2.83
N ARG A 412 -34.69 12.29 -3.62
CA ARG A 412 -35.50 13.41 -4.08
C ARG A 412 -36.72 13.47 -3.20
#